data_AF-A0A354AWL0-F1
#
_entry.id   AF-A0A354AWL0-F1
#
_cell.length_a   1.000
_cell.length_b   1.000
_cell.length_c   1.000
_cell.angle_alpha   90.00
_cell.angle_beta   90.00
_cell.angle_gamma   90.00
#
_symmetry.space_group_name_H-M   'P 1'
#
loop_
_entity.id
_entity.type
_entity.pdbx_description
1 polymer ?
#
loop_
_entity_poly.entity_id
_entity_poly.type
_entity_poly.pdbx_seq_one_letter_code
_entity_poly.pdbx_strand_id
1 'polypeptide(L)' 'DVTPWRFKIRAADQNNLQILPHILKGAKVADIMAILGSIDVIMGSVDR' A
#
# COMPACT_ATOMS: atom_id res chain seq x y z
N ASP A 1 10.26 9.34 32.48
CA ASP A 1 10.53 8.53 31.28
C ASP A 1 9.28 7.80 30.80
N VAL A 2 8.41 8.49 30.06
CA VAL A 2 7.18 7.88 29.49
C VAL A 2 7.20 8.05 27.98
N THR A 3 8.21 7.44 27.34
CA THR A 3 8.28 7.33 25.88
C THR A 3 8.31 5.85 25.52
N PRO A 4 7.46 5.40 24.58
CA PRO A 4 7.38 3.99 24.21
C PRO A 4 8.68 3.52 23.56
N TRP A 5 9.17 2.36 23.97
CA TRP A 5 10.39 1.71 23.44
C TRP A 5 10.28 1.40 21.93
N ARG A 6 9.07 1.18 21.42
CA ARG A 6 8.77 0.99 19.99
C ARG A 6 7.29 1.24 19.72
N PHE A 7 6.99 2.04 18.71
CA PHE A 7 5.62 2.24 18.20
C PHE A 7 5.58 1.82 16.74
N LYS A 8 4.95 0.67 16.45
CA LYS A 8 4.79 0.17 15.08
C LYS A 8 3.33 0.30 14.68
N ILE A 9 3.07 1.19 13.74
CA ILE A 9 1.75 1.33 13.12
C ILE A 9 1.66 0.31 11.98
N ARG A 10 0.50 -0.33 11.81
CA ARG A 10 0.22 -1.17 10.65
C ARG A 10 -0.82 -0.43 9.81
N ALA A 11 -0.38 0.18 8.72
CA ALA A 11 -1.31 0.78 7.76
C ALA A 11 -2.04 -0.31 6.97
N ALA A 12 -3.36 -0.13 6.78
CA ALA A 12 -4.16 -1.00 5.91
C ALA A 12 -3.65 -0.96 4.46
N ASP A 13 -3.16 0.22 4.03
CA ASP A 13 -2.63 0.47 2.69
C ASP A 13 -1.41 -0.39 2.37
N GLN A 14 -0.58 -0.71 3.39
CA GLN A 14 0.57 -1.61 3.27
C GLN A 14 0.15 -3.04 2.91
N ASN A 15 -1.03 -3.47 3.35
CA ASN A 15 -1.55 -4.81 3.10
C ASN A 15 -2.25 -4.88 1.73
N ASN A 16 -2.95 -3.82 1.34
CA ASN A 16 -3.58 -3.71 0.02
C ASN A 16 -2.53 -3.68 -1.10
N LEU A 17 -1.39 -3.01 -0.87
CA LEU A 17 -0.31 -2.93 -1.87
C LEU A 17 0.34 -4.28 -2.17
N GLN A 18 0.37 -5.22 -1.22
CA GLN A 18 0.94 -6.56 -1.44
C GLN A 18 0.16 -7.39 -2.46
N ILE A 19 -1.13 -7.10 -2.65
CA ILE A 19 -1.99 -7.82 -3.60
C ILE A 19 -1.93 -7.22 -5.02
N LEU A 20 -1.50 -5.97 -5.14
CA LEU A 20 -1.29 -5.28 -6.41
C LEU A 20 -0.46 -6.08 -7.43
N PRO A 21 0.72 -6.66 -7.11
CA PRO A 21 1.48 -7.46 -8.08
C PRO A 21 0.77 -8.74 -8.52
N HIS A 22 -0.19 -9.26 -7.75
CA HIS A 22 -1.01 -10.40 -8.16
C HIS A 22 -2.11 -9.98 -9.14
N ILE A 23 -2.71 -8.80 -8.95
CA ILE A 23 -3.73 -8.22 -9.86
C ILE A 23 -3.08 -7.75 -11.17
N LEU A 24 -1.84 -7.28 -11.12
CA LEU A 24 -1.09 -6.80 -12.29
C LEU A 24 -0.60 -7.91 -13.23
N LYS A 25 -0.65 -9.19 -12.85
CA LYS A 25 -0.27 -10.31 -13.72
C LYS A 25 -1.28 -10.46 -14.85
N GLY A 26 -0.90 -10.02 -16.05
CA GLY A 26 -1.69 -10.12 -17.28
C GLY A 26 -2.37 -8.81 -17.70
N ALA A 27 -2.23 -7.74 -16.92
CA ALA A 27 -2.72 -6.41 -17.26
C ALA A 27 -1.73 -5.66 -18.17
N LYS A 28 -2.22 -4.71 -18.98
CA LYS A 28 -1.37 -3.84 -19.80
C LYS A 28 -0.74 -2.76 -18.92
N VAL A 29 0.39 -2.20 -19.36
CA VAL A 29 1.09 -1.11 -18.65
C VAL A 29 0.18 0.12 -18.44
N ALA A 30 -0.78 0.34 -19.34
CA ALA A 30 -1.77 1.41 -19.21
C ALA A 30 -2.75 1.20 -18.03
N ASP A 31 -3.07 -0.06 -17.70
CA ASP A 31 -4.06 -0.39 -16.67
C ASP A 31 -3.49 -0.25 -15.25
N ILE A 32 -2.15 -0.16 -15.12
CA ILE A 32 -1.45 -0.05 -13.83
C ILE A 32 -1.92 1.20 -13.07
N MET A 33 -2.00 2.34 -13.75
CA MET A 33 -2.42 3.61 -13.13
C MET A 33 -3.91 3.60 -12.75
N ALA A 34 -4.75 2.92 -13.53
CA ALA A 34 -6.18 2.77 -13.21
C ALA A 34 -6.39 1.88 -11.97
N ILE A 35 -5.65 0.76 -11.90
CA ILE A 35 -5.72 -0.17 -10.77
C ILE A 35 -5.17 0.50 -9.49
N LEU A 36 -4.04 1.22 -9.59
CA LEU A 36 -3.49 1.99 -8.47
C LEU A 36 -4.47 3.05 -7.95
N GLY A 37 -5.15 3.76 -8.84
CA GLY A 37 -6.18 4.74 -8.47
C GLY A 37 -7.41 4.11 -7.80
N SER A 38 -7.75 2.86 -8.15
CA SER A 38 -8.90 2.15 -7.56
C SER A 38 -8.67 1.65 -6.13
N ILE A 39 -7.42 1.40 -5.75
CA ILE A 39 -7.05 0.85 -4.43
C ILE A 39 -6.86 1.97 -3.39
N ASP A 40 -6.79 3.23 -3.83
CA ASP A 40 -6.59 4.42 -3.00
C ASP A 40 -5.36 4.30 -2.08
N VAL A 41 -4.20 3.99 -2.68
CA VAL A 41 -2.95 3.84 -1.91
C VAL A 41 -2.38 5.22 -1.59
N ILE A 42 -2.57 5.68 -0.36
CA ILE A 42 -1.89 6.88 0.15
C ILE A 42 -0.45 6.50 0.51
N MET A 43 0.50 6.91 -0.34
CA MET A 43 1.93 6.58 -0.18
C MET A 43 2.50 6.97 1.20
N GLY A 44 1.98 8.02 1.83
CA GLY A 44 2.40 8.48 3.16
C GLY A 44 1.91 7.62 4.34
N SER A 45 0.97 6.71 4.12
CA SER A 45 0.49 5.73 5.10
C SER A 45 1.28 4.43 5.01
N VAL A 46 1.74 4.05 3.81
CA VAL A 46 2.50 2.82 3.53
C VAL A 46 3.92 2.83 4.10
N ASP A 47 4.55 4.00 4.27
CA ASP A 47 5.95 4.12 4.70
C ASP A 47 6.14 4.31 6.23
N ARG A 48 5.07 4.15 7.03
CA ARG A 48 5.10 4.34 8.51
C ARG A 48 5.25 3.05 9.31
#